data_AF-A0A452Y6C2-F1
#
_entry.id   AF-A0A452Y6C2-F1
#
_cell.length_a   1.000
_cell.length_b   1.000
_cell.length_c   1.000
_cell.angle_alpha   90.00
_cell.angle_beta   90.00
_cell.angle_gamma   90.00
#
_symmetry.space_group_name_H-M   'P 1'
#
loop_
_entity.id
_entity.type
_entity.pdbx_description
1 polymer ?
#
loop_
_entity_poly.entity_id
_entity_poly.type
_entity_poly.pdbx_seq_one_letter_code
_entity_poly.pdbx_strand_id
1 'polypeptide(L)'
;MGEAPIGIIYSMGVSLDLEEEGRLAMMIDIEQGNIASRFVHRFTITNITKKSMKIPNQVCVLLNIGAEGFIGVRLGEGPLSRVASKTAKDGRMVFNKEWGVFVSTYNLQVGSVAVFTFRRSNVAPFDVVCVVDILSI
;
A
#
# COMPACT_ATOMS: atom_id res chain seq x y z
N MET A 1 -24.03 0.18 -14.61
CA MET A 1 -23.65 0.36 -13.20
C MET A 1 -22.38 1.16 -13.21
N GLY A 2 -22.41 2.41 -12.75
CA GLY A 2 -21.19 3.22 -12.65
C GLY A 2 -20.30 2.65 -11.55
N GLU A 3 -19.07 2.26 -11.89
CA GLU A 3 -18.07 1.96 -10.88
C GLU A 3 -17.89 3.22 -10.02
N ALA A 4 -18.05 3.08 -8.69
CA ALA A 4 -17.79 4.19 -7.79
C ALA A 4 -16.33 4.63 -7.98
N PRO A 5 -16.04 5.94 -8.09
CA PRO A 5 -14.67 6.41 -8.24
C PRO A 5 -13.84 5.87 -7.07
N ILE A 6 -12.75 5.19 -7.42
CA ILE A 6 -11.80 4.61 -6.49
C ILE A 6 -11.11 5.78 -5.75
N GLY A 7 -11.69 6.17 -4.61
CA GLY A 7 -11.21 7.30 -3.83
C GLY A 7 -9.85 7.08 -3.16
N ILE A 8 -9.36 8.12 -2.49
CA ILE A 8 -8.13 8.10 -1.70
C ILE A 8 -8.49 8.01 -0.22
N ILE A 9 -7.84 7.10 0.47
CA ILE A 9 -8.03 6.85 1.89
C ILE A 9 -6.79 7.31 2.61
N TYR A 10 -6.97 8.14 3.63
CA TYR A 10 -5.88 8.57 4.51
C TYR A 10 -5.92 7.75 5.79
N SER A 11 -4.79 7.26 6.27
CA SER A 11 -4.76 6.75 7.64
C SER A 11 -5.02 7.87 8.64
N MET A 12 -5.53 7.46 9.80
CA MET A 12 -5.93 8.40 10.84
C MET A 12 -4.76 9.32 11.25
N GLY A 13 -5.00 10.62 11.24
CA GLY A 13 -4.01 11.63 11.62
C GLY A 13 -2.95 11.94 10.56
N VAL A 14 -3.06 11.42 9.35
CA VAL A 14 -2.22 11.88 8.23
C VAL A 14 -2.68 13.27 7.79
N SER A 15 -1.78 14.22 7.93
CA SER A 15 -1.80 15.49 7.21
C SER A 15 -0.62 15.49 6.25
N LEU A 16 -0.84 15.98 5.04
CA LEU A 16 0.20 16.22 4.06
C LEU A 16 0.65 17.68 4.15
N ASP A 17 1.91 17.95 3.84
CA ASP A 17 2.35 19.30 3.52
C ASP A 17 2.12 19.63 2.04
N LEU A 18 2.33 20.90 1.65
CA LEU A 18 2.10 21.37 0.28
C LEU A 18 2.91 20.59 -0.77
N GLU A 19 4.10 20.11 -0.42
CA GLU A 19 4.95 19.36 -1.34
C GLU A 19 4.44 17.92 -1.49
N GLU A 20 4.09 17.27 -0.38
CA GLU A 20 3.47 15.95 -0.35
C GLU A 20 2.12 15.95 -1.11
N GLU A 21 1.30 17.00 -0.94
CA GLU A 21 0.03 17.20 -1.68
C GLU A 21 0.27 17.37 -3.18
N GLY A 22 1.23 18.21 -3.57
CA GLY A 22 1.56 18.43 -4.98
C GLY A 22 2.02 17.15 -5.68
N ARG A 23 2.83 16.33 -5.00
CA ARG A 23 3.26 15.02 -5.51
C ARG A 23 2.11 14.03 -5.61
N LEU A 24 1.25 13.96 -4.59
CA LEU A 24 0.06 13.12 -4.63
C LEU A 24 -0.85 13.48 -5.82
N ALA A 25 -1.06 14.78 -6.08
CA ALA A 25 -1.86 15.25 -7.20
C ALA A 25 -1.32 14.73 -8.55
N MET A 26 -0.01 14.81 -8.78
CA MET A 26 0.63 14.30 -10.00
C MET A 26 0.47 12.78 -10.19
N MET A 27 0.34 12.03 -9.10
CA MET A 27 0.18 10.57 -9.13
C MET A 27 -1.26 10.11 -9.42
N ILE A 28 -2.26 10.91 -9.02
CA ILE A 28 -3.67 10.55 -9.18
C ILE A 28 -4.06 10.58 -10.66
N ASP A 29 -3.53 11.53 -11.43
CA ASP A 29 -3.88 11.74 -12.84
C ASP A 29 -3.51 10.54 -13.75
N ILE A 30 -2.70 9.59 -13.27
CA ILE A 30 -2.22 8.41 -14.02
C ILE A 30 -3.19 7.21 -13.84
N GLU A 31 -4.50 7.45 -13.85
CA GLU A 31 -5.54 6.46 -13.50
C GLU A 31 -5.77 5.36 -14.55
N GLN A 32 -4.92 4.33 -14.58
CA GLN A 32 -5.26 3.08 -15.27
C GLN A 32 -4.96 1.85 -14.40
N GLY A 33 -6.00 1.04 -14.14
CA GLY A 33 -5.86 -0.35 -13.65
C GLY A 33 -5.85 -0.57 -12.14
N ASN A 34 -6.25 0.41 -11.32
CA ASN A 34 -6.39 0.20 -9.87
C ASN A 34 -7.64 -0.64 -9.56
N ILE A 35 -7.51 -1.56 -8.61
CA ILE A 35 -8.60 -2.46 -8.21
C ILE A 35 -9.16 -2.18 -6.81
N ALA A 36 -8.58 -1.21 -6.10
CA ALA A 36 -9.03 -0.75 -4.80
C ALA A 36 -8.60 0.70 -4.58
N SER A 37 -9.23 1.36 -3.60
CA SER A 37 -8.87 2.72 -3.19
C SER A 37 -7.38 2.86 -2.91
N ARG A 38 -6.81 3.98 -3.37
CA ARG A 38 -5.45 4.35 -2.99
C ARG A 38 -5.43 4.64 -1.49
N PHE A 39 -4.32 4.31 -0.87
CA PHE A 39 -4.16 4.47 0.56
C PHE A 39 -2.91 5.30 0.86
N VAL A 40 -3.11 6.48 1.45
CA VAL A 40 -2.03 7.38 1.89
C VAL A 40 -1.76 7.12 3.37
N HIS A 41 -0.50 6.91 3.70
CA HIS A 41 -0.08 6.56 5.05
C HIS A 41 1.25 7.19 5.42
N ARG A 42 1.32 7.77 6.61
CA ARG A 42 2.60 8.17 7.22
C ARG A 42 3.16 7.02 8.03
N PHE A 43 4.34 6.53 7.67
CA PHE A 43 4.94 5.39 8.34
C PHE A 43 5.20 5.66 9.82
N THR A 44 4.74 4.74 10.66
CA THR A 44 4.92 4.77 12.11
C THR A 44 6.03 3.82 12.53
N ILE A 45 6.45 3.90 13.81
CA ILE A 45 7.35 2.93 14.45
C ILE A 45 6.84 1.49 14.28
N THR A 46 5.52 1.27 14.25
CA THR A 46 4.95 -0.07 14.04
C THR A 46 5.25 -0.60 12.63
N ASN A 47 5.20 0.28 11.63
CA ASN A 47 5.42 -0.11 10.24
C ASN A 47 6.89 -0.40 9.96
N ILE A 48 7.78 0.38 10.54
CA ILE A 48 9.22 0.30 10.27
C ILE A 48 9.91 -0.61 11.29
N THR A 49 9.92 -0.23 12.57
CA THR A 49 10.64 -0.93 13.63
C THR A 49 9.98 -2.26 14.01
N LYS A 50 8.64 -2.29 14.14
CA LYS A 50 7.90 -3.54 14.43
C LYS A 50 7.58 -4.35 13.17
N LYS A 51 7.98 -3.87 11.99
CA LYS A 51 7.91 -4.59 10.71
C LYS A 51 6.51 -5.11 10.40
N SER A 52 5.49 -4.30 10.66
CA SER A 52 4.09 -4.68 10.48
C SER A 52 3.28 -3.57 9.82
N MET A 53 2.72 -3.86 8.64
CA MET A 53 1.91 -2.89 7.89
C MET A 53 0.48 -3.38 7.81
N LYS A 54 -0.45 -2.56 8.30
CA LYS A 54 -1.87 -2.89 8.33
C LYS A 54 -2.61 -2.04 7.31
N ILE A 55 -3.36 -2.71 6.43
CA ILE A 55 -4.09 -2.07 5.34
C ILE A 55 -5.50 -1.69 5.83
N PRO A 56 -6.05 -0.51 5.46
CA PRO A 56 -7.40 -0.12 5.83
C PRO A 56 -8.44 -1.11 5.33
N ASN A 57 -9.50 -1.29 6.11
CA ASN A 57 -10.55 -2.26 5.79
C ASN A 57 -11.24 -1.93 4.46
N GLN A 58 -11.44 -0.64 4.20
CA GLN A 58 -12.05 -0.13 2.98
C GLN A 58 -11.28 -0.54 1.71
N VAL A 59 -9.95 -0.66 1.79
CA VAL A 59 -9.14 -1.19 0.70
C VAL A 59 -9.31 -2.70 0.62
N CYS A 60 -9.22 -3.40 1.76
CA CYS A 60 -9.26 -4.87 1.84
C CYS A 60 -10.54 -5.47 1.24
N VAL A 61 -11.69 -4.84 1.49
CA VAL A 61 -13.00 -5.29 0.97
C VAL A 61 -13.03 -5.39 -0.56
N LEU A 62 -12.28 -4.51 -1.25
CA LEU A 62 -12.26 -4.47 -2.72
C LEU A 62 -11.25 -5.44 -3.34
N LEU A 63 -10.19 -5.80 -2.61
CA LEU A 63 -9.12 -6.64 -3.15
C LEU A 63 -9.52 -8.11 -3.32
N ASN A 64 -10.55 -8.57 -2.60
CA ASN A 64 -11.04 -9.95 -2.61
C ASN A 64 -9.91 -11.00 -2.52
N ILE A 65 -9.01 -10.83 -1.54
CA ILE A 65 -7.86 -11.71 -1.33
C ILE A 65 -8.21 -12.74 -0.25
N GLY A 66 -7.66 -13.95 -0.37
CA GLY A 66 -7.85 -15.02 0.62
C GLY A 66 -7.39 -14.62 2.02
N ALA A 67 -7.81 -15.39 3.03
CA ALA A 67 -7.51 -15.10 4.43
C ALA A 67 -6.00 -15.06 4.72
N GLU A 68 -5.20 -15.83 4.00
CA GLU A 68 -3.73 -15.82 4.04
C GLU A 68 -3.18 -16.05 2.64
N GLY A 69 -1.98 -15.52 2.37
CA GLY A 69 -1.34 -15.67 1.06
C GLY A 69 -0.14 -14.75 0.89
N PHE A 70 0.16 -14.43 -0.38
CA PHE A 70 1.24 -13.54 -0.74
C PHE A 70 0.75 -12.46 -1.71
N ILE A 71 1.31 -11.27 -1.56
CA ILE A 71 1.11 -10.15 -2.46
C ILE A 71 2.48 -9.70 -2.99
N GLY A 72 2.52 -9.27 -4.24
CA GLY A 72 3.71 -8.60 -4.78
C GLY A 72 3.77 -7.17 -4.26
N VAL A 73 4.90 -6.73 -3.72
CA VAL A 73 5.10 -5.35 -3.25
C VAL A 73 6.31 -4.76 -3.94
N ARG A 74 6.19 -3.54 -4.48
CA ARG A 74 7.32 -2.82 -5.08
C ARG A 74 7.32 -1.35 -4.67
N LEU A 75 8.50 -0.73 -4.70
CA LEU A 75 8.66 0.71 -4.53
C LEU A 75 8.66 1.36 -5.92
N GLY A 76 7.63 2.17 -6.25
CA GLY A 76 7.42 2.72 -7.59
C GLY A 76 7.53 1.66 -8.69
N GLU A 77 8.43 1.88 -9.65
CA GLU A 77 8.72 0.94 -10.74
C GLU A 77 9.84 -0.07 -10.42
N GLY A 78 10.22 -0.19 -9.15
CA GLY A 78 11.24 -1.13 -8.68
C GLY A 78 10.82 -2.62 -8.76
N PRO A 79 11.74 -3.53 -8.38
CA PRO A 79 11.48 -4.96 -8.45
C PRO A 79 10.39 -5.41 -7.47
N LEU A 80 9.61 -6.41 -7.90
CA LEU A 80 8.59 -7.04 -7.08
C LEU A 80 9.21 -7.89 -5.97
N SER A 81 8.78 -7.63 -4.74
CA SER A 81 9.10 -8.41 -3.56
C SER A 81 7.88 -9.23 -3.15
N ARG A 82 8.10 -10.50 -2.82
CA ARG A 82 7.04 -11.35 -2.27
C ARG A 82 6.83 -11.00 -0.80
N VAL A 83 5.65 -10.53 -0.44
CA VAL A 83 5.28 -10.21 0.94
C VAL A 83 4.11 -11.07 1.37
N ALA A 84 4.24 -11.77 2.50
CA ALA A 84 3.13 -12.53 3.05
C ALA A 84 2.08 -11.59 3.65
N SER A 85 0.83 -11.94 3.42
CA SER A 85 -0.34 -11.20 3.91
C SER A 85 -1.27 -12.15 4.66
N LYS A 86 -1.83 -11.65 5.76
CA LYS A 86 -2.90 -12.35 6.49
C LYS A 86 -4.01 -11.39 6.89
N THR A 87 -5.24 -11.88 6.89
CA THR A 87 -6.40 -11.16 7.39
C THR A 87 -6.45 -11.30 8.90
N ALA A 88 -6.36 -10.18 9.61
CA ALA A 88 -6.50 -10.13 11.06
C ALA A 88 -7.97 -10.34 11.48
N LYS A 89 -8.20 -10.59 12.78
CA LYS A 89 -9.55 -10.83 13.34
C LYS A 89 -10.55 -9.70 13.06
N ASP A 90 -10.07 -8.48 12.81
CA ASP A 90 -10.88 -7.31 12.48
C ASP A 90 -11.06 -7.10 10.97
N GLY A 91 -10.83 -8.14 10.16
CA GLY A 91 -11.03 -8.14 8.70
C GLY A 91 -9.95 -7.42 7.89
N ARG A 92 -8.99 -6.77 8.55
CA ARG A 92 -7.93 -6.00 7.90
C ARG A 92 -6.75 -6.88 7.53
N MET A 93 -6.22 -6.67 6.33
CA MET A 93 -4.99 -7.30 5.88
C MET A 93 -3.77 -6.73 6.63
N VAL A 94 -2.84 -7.61 6.99
CA VAL A 94 -1.58 -7.29 7.63
C VAL A 94 -0.45 -7.92 6.84
N PHE A 95 0.49 -7.09 6.40
CA PHE A 95 1.80 -7.53 5.93
C PHE A 95 2.71 -7.80 7.13
N ASN A 96 3.46 -8.90 7.05
CA ASN A 96 4.18 -9.51 8.17
C ASN A 96 5.72 -9.43 7.99
N LYS A 97 6.48 -10.47 8.37
CA LYS A 97 7.95 -10.45 8.43
C LYS A 97 8.62 -9.98 7.13
N GLU A 98 8.08 -10.37 5.98
CA GLU A 98 8.58 -10.01 4.65
C GLU A 98 8.44 -8.51 4.35
N TRP A 99 7.45 -7.84 4.94
CA TRP A 99 7.38 -6.37 4.91
C TRP A 99 8.59 -5.75 5.60
N GLY A 100 9.06 -6.34 6.69
CA GLY A 100 10.28 -5.89 7.36
C GLY A 100 11.54 -6.01 6.52
N VAL A 101 11.61 -7.02 5.64
CA VAL A 101 12.69 -7.14 4.65
C VAL A 101 12.57 -6.03 3.62
N PHE A 102 11.37 -5.83 3.07
CA PHE A 102 11.09 -4.75 2.11
C PHE A 102 11.47 -3.37 2.66
N VAL A 103 11.05 -3.04 3.89
CA VAL A 103 11.42 -1.82 4.61
C VAL A 103 12.94 -1.65 4.70
N SER A 104 13.67 -2.72 5.03
CA SER A 104 15.12 -2.66 5.21
C SER A 104 15.85 -2.49 3.88
N THR A 105 15.42 -3.21 2.83
CA THR A 105 15.99 -3.13 1.48
C THR A 105 15.90 -1.71 0.91
N TYR A 106 14.77 -1.05 1.11
CA TYR A 106 14.54 0.30 0.59
C TYR A 106 14.79 1.40 1.61
N ASN A 107 15.34 1.05 2.78
CA ASN A 107 15.62 1.99 3.88
C ASN A 107 14.45 2.92 4.20
N LEU A 108 13.22 2.37 4.29
CA LEU A 108 12.03 3.18 4.58
C LEU A 108 12.07 3.73 6.00
N GLN A 109 11.74 5.01 6.15
CA GLN A 109 11.87 5.74 7.40
C GLN A 109 10.53 5.96 8.10
N VAL A 110 10.60 6.07 9.44
CA VAL A 110 9.46 6.55 10.23
C VAL A 110 9.23 8.01 9.87
N GLY A 111 7.97 8.40 9.67
CA GLY A 111 7.59 9.75 9.31
C GLY A 111 7.45 10.00 7.81
N SER A 112 8.05 9.17 6.94
CA SER A 112 7.82 9.27 5.50
C SER A 112 6.36 8.94 5.15
N VAL A 113 5.79 9.72 4.24
CA VAL A 113 4.46 9.47 3.68
C VAL A 113 4.60 8.62 2.43
N ALA A 114 3.71 7.64 2.30
CA ALA A 114 3.62 6.82 1.12
C ALA A 114 2.17 6.69 0.62
N VAL A 115 2.03 6.56 -0.69
CA VAL A 115 0.79 6.13 -1.36
C VAL A 115 0.90 4.66 -1.70
N PHE A 116 -0.13 3.91 -1.35
CA PHE A 116 -0.29 2.50 -1.65
C PHE A 116 -1.34 2.36 -2.74
N THR A 117 -0.94 1.76 -3.86
CA THR A 117 -1.80 1.53 -5.02
C THR A 117 -1.87 0.04 -5.31
N PHE A 118 -3.07 -0.51 -5.46
CA PHE A 118 -3.26 -1.93 -5.68
C PHE A 118 -3.77 -2.20 -7.09
N ARG A 119 -3.14 -3.14 -7.79
CA ARG A 119 -3.45 -3.52 -9.17
C ARG A 119 -3.51 -5.04 -9.31
N ARG A 120 -4.28 -5.53 -10.29
CA ARG A 120 -4.16 -6.93 -10.72
C ARG A 120 -2.81 -7.13 -11.38
N SER A 121 -2.25 -8.31 -11.19
CA SER A 121 -0.98 -8.68 -11.79
C SER A 121 -1.15 -9.94 -12.62
N ASN A 122 -0.50 -9.96 -13.78
CA ASN A 122 -0.35 -11.14 -14.62
C ASN A 122 1.00 -11.84 -14.38
N VAL A 123 1.79 -11.34 -13.43
CA VAL A 123 3.10 -11.89 -13.07
C VAL A 123 2.90 -12.94 -11.98
N ALA A 124 2.98 -14.22 -12.36
CA ALA A 124 2.96 -15.31 -11.40
C ALA A 124 4.14 -15.18 -10.40
N PRO A 125 3.95 -15.52 -9.11
CA PRO A 125 2.75 -16.08 -8.50
C PRO A 125 1.80 -15.02 -7.90
N PHE A 126 1.87 -13.75 -8.34
CA PHE A 126 1.13 -12.65 -7.72
C PHE A 126 -0.13 -12.29 -8.52
N ASP A 127 -1.30 -12.53 -7.93
CA ASP A 127 -2.58 -12.07 -8.48
C ASP A 127 -2.81 -10.57 -8.26
N VAL A 128 -2.20 -10.03 -7.21
CA VAL A 128 -2.28 -8.62 -6.80
C VAL A 128 -0.88 -8.08 -6.55
N VAL A 129 -0.65 -6.85 -7.00
CA VAL A 129 0.54 -6.07 -6.69
C VAL A 129 0.15 -4.80 -5.96
N CYS A 130 0.89 -4.52 -4.89
CA CYS A 130 0.88 -3.26 -4.15
C CYS A 130 2.11 -2.44 -4.55
N VAL A 131 1.87 -1.29 -5.18
CA VAL A 131 2.88 -0.29 -5.46
C VAL A 131 2.90 0.70 -4.32
N VAL A 132 4.09 0.91 -3.74
CA VAL A 132 4.35 1.87 -2.68
C VAL A 132 5.16 3.01 -3.30
N ASP A 133 4.64 4.22 -3.23
CA ASP A 133 5.31 5.42 -3.73
C ASP A 133 5.52 6.39 -2.58
N ILE A 134 6.74 6.88 -2.39
CA ILE A 134 7.08 7.78 -1.29
C ILE A 134 6.84 9.22 -1.71
N LEU A 135 6.07 9.94 -0.90
CA LEU A 135 5.79 11.36 -1.11
C LEU A 135 6.79 12.27 -0.39
N SER A 136 7.45 11.81 0.68
CA SER A 136 8.45 12.60 1.41
C SER A 136 9.87 12.27 0.92
N ILE A 137 10.65 13.26 0.48
CA ILE A 137 12.10 13.10 0.18
C ILE A 137 12.90 13.55 1.40
#